data_AF-A0A2V7PUA8-F1
#
_entry.id   AF-A0A2V7PUA8-F1
#
_cell.length_a   1.000
_cell.length_b   1.000
_cell.length_c   1.000
_cell.angle_alpha   90.00
_cell.angle_beta   90.00
_cell.angle_gamma   90.00
#
_symmetry.space_group_name_H-M   'P 1'
#
loop_
_entity.id
_entity.type
_entity.pdbx_description
1 polymer ?
#
loop_
_entity_poly.entity_id
_entity_poly.type
_entity_poly.pdbx_seq_one_letter_code
_entity_poly.pdbx_strand_id
1 'polypeptide(L)'
;MHGRDDHPLRPRWADPPARHRGRRGDRGPSPGPDGTGADGRRAERHPDARVHPPPDRAVRAASGRRGGPGVAAFRGDTQGPGLPHPEPPASRVHGPRRRRRGPGDARPLPCRGRRSPRGDLPRAERAAQPDQRADRRVPRSERAPGRGDGARPGDRGRASEGLDVLILESTAPGGQAGSSSRIENYLGFPTGITGQDLAGRAYTQAQKFGAQMIVAKAAEGLVCGQKRYAVQMANGPAVAARAVIVATGAAYRRLSADGLGRFEGSGVHYGATPIEANLCRGEEVIVVGGGNSAGQAAVFLAQGAKRVDVLVRSSGLSETMSRYLIRRIEDDPAISVRPYTEVVGLEGDDHLARVRWRDSETGAVEMHDVRHVFVMTGAEPNTRWLGGCVALDGNGFIKTGPDLTKDVLAAAGWPLSRPPYLLETSRPGIFAVGDVRAGNQKRVAAAVGEGSTAVAFVHQVLKE
;
A
#
# COMPACT_ATOMS: atom_id res chain seq x y z
N MET A 1 -26.81 48.24 31.63
CA MET A 1 -26.40 47.60 32.89
C MET A 1 -25.58 46.36 32.56
N HIS A 2 -24.26 46.51 32.62
CA HIS A 2 -23.32 45.67 33.39
C HIS A 2 -22.78 44.44 32.64
N GLY A 3 -21.53 44.56 32.19
CA GLY A 3 -20.62 43.44 32.01
C GLY A 3 -19.82 43.16 33.29
N ARG A 4 -19.10 42.03 33.28
CA ARG A 4 -17.87 41.64 34.01
C ARG A 4 -17.67 40.13 33.75
N ASP A 5 -16.58 39.73 33.10
CA ASP A 5 -15.26 39.43 33.67
C ASP A 5 -15.27 38.13 34.49
N ASP A 6 -14.58 37.10 33.99
CA ASP A 6 -14.03 36.03 34.83
C ASP A 6 -12.67 35.58 34.28
N HIS A 7 -11.63 35.90 35.06
CA HIS A 7 -10.25 35.42 34.93
C HIS A 7 -10.07 34.14 35.77
N PRO A 8 -9.14 33.23 35.42
CA PRO A 8 -8.99 31.94 36.08
C PRO A 8 -8.05 31.99 37.29
N LEU A 9 -8.38 31.19 38.31
CA LEU A 9 -7.63 30.95 39.54
C LEU A 9 -6.39 30.07 39.28
N ARG A 10 -5.22 30.53 39.76
CA ARG A 10 -4.01 29.72 40.04
C ARG A 10 -4.00 29.27 41.50
N PRO A 11 -3.34 28.16 41.85
CA PRO A 11 -2.75 28.00 43.18
C PRO A 11 -1.23 28.19 43.15
N ARG A 12 -0.75 29.02 44.09
CA ARG A 12 0.63 29.11 44.58
C ARG A 12 0.89 28.02 45.63
N TRP A 13 2.15 27.59 45.81
CA TRP A 13 2.91 27.20 47.02
C TRP A 13 4.19 26.51 46.50
N ALA A 14 5.44 26.63 46.98
CA ALA A 14 6.19 27.51 47.87
C ALA A 14 7.69 27.15 47.64
N ASP A 15 8.59 28.11 47.82
CA ASP A 15 10.07 27.99 47.88
C ASP A 15 10.48 28.53 49.28
N PRO A 16 11.72 28.40 49.84
CA PRO A 16 12.95 27.67 49.47
C PRO A 16 13.59 26.97 50.74
N PRO A 17 14.93 26.77 51.00
CA PRO A 17 16.06 27.73 50.88
C PRO A 17 17.39 27.18 50.31
N ALA A 18 18.27 28.12 49.95
CA ALA A 18 19.66 27.92 49.53
C ALA A 18 20.69 28.08 50.67
N ARG A 19 21.88 27.46 50.52
CA ARG A 19 23.26 27.94 50.77
C ARG A 19 24.18 26.87 51.39
N HIS A 20 25.32 26.56 50.76
CA HIS A 20 26.66 26.98 51.25
C HIS A 20 27.81 26.61 50.29
N ARG A 21 28.90 27.38 50.41
CA ARG A 21 30.13 27.47 49.59
C ARG A 21 31.23 26.47 50.02
N GLY A 22 32.18 26.20 49.10
CA GLY A 22 33.60 25.88 49.38
C GLY A 22 34.31 25.26 48.17
N ARG A 23 35.04 26.01 47.32
CA ARG A 23 36.47 26.40 47.32
C ARG A 23 37.53 25.26 47.18
N ARG A 24 38.21 25.29 46.01
CA ARG A 24 39.67 25.22 45.72
C ARG A 24 40.51 23.93 45.98
N GLY A 25 41.38 23.63 45.01
CA GLY A 25 42.67 22.93 45.16
C GLY A 25 42.84 21.75 44.18
N ASP A 26 43.37 21.88 42.96
CA ASP A 26 44.77 22.12 42.54
C ASP A 26 45.63 20.83 42.42
N ARG A 27 46.39 20.74 41.32
CA ARG A 27 47.58 19.88 41.02
C ARG A 27 47.42 18.55 40.25
N GLY A 28 48.01 18.51 39.05
CA GLY A 28 48.62 17.31 38.43
C GLY A 28 49.91 16.87 39.18
N PRO A 29 50.77 15.97 38.65
CA PRO A 29 51.23 15.93 37.25
C PRO A 29 51.42 14.51 36.63
N SER A 30 51.73 14.49 35.33
CA SER A 30 52.40 13.39 34.62
C SER A 30 53.82 13.16 35.13
N PRO A 31 54.46 12.02 34.80
CA PRO A 31 55.46 12.05 33.71
C PRO A 31 55.55 10.76 32.85
N GLY A 32 56.06 10.88 31.62
CA GLY A 32 56.73 9.80 30.87
C GLY A 32 58.20 9.62 31.35
N PRO A 33 59.16 9.05 30.59
CA PRO A 33 59.18 8.80 29.13
C PRO A 33 59.90 7.48 28.68
N ASP A 34 60.19 7.40 27.36
CA ASP A 34 61.18 6.58 26.63
C ASP A 34 60.87 5.09 26.33
N GLY A 35 61.12 4.53 25.14
CA GLY A 35 61.75 5.06 23.92
C GLY A 35 61.83 4.00 22.79
N THR A 36 61.93 4.52 21.55
CA THR A 36 62.74 4.05 20.39
C THR A 36 62.76 2.58 19.93
N GLY A 37 62.54 2.39 18.62
CA GLY A 37 63.06 1.24 17.85
C GLY A 37 62.54 1.20 16.41
N ALA A 38 63.40 1.51 15.44
CA ALA A 38 63.14 1.58 13.99
C ALA A 38 63.58 0.31 13.24
N ASP A 39 62.94 0.05 12.09
CA ASP A 39 63.41 -0.61 10.83
C ASP A 39 62.18 -1.31 10.18
N GLY A 40 61.94 -1.39 8.88
CA GLY A 40 62.75 -1.10 7.70
C GLY A 40 62.42 -2.12 6.60
N ARG A 41 61.98 -1.61 5.42
CA ARG A 41 62.17 -2.15 4.05
C ARG A 41 61.10 -3.04 3.36
N ARG A 42 60.74 -2.56 2.15
CA ARG A 42 60.57 -3.19 0.80
C ARG A 42 59.54 -4.33 0.64
N ALA A 43 58.50 -4.18 -0.18
CA ALA A 43 58.43 -4.04 -1.65
C ALA A 43 58.69 -5.35 -2.41
N GLU A 44 57.63 -5.90 -3.04
CA GLU A 44 57.72 -6.67 -4.29
C GLU A 44 56.37 -6.66 -5.04
N ARG A 45 56.46 -6.50 -6.37
CA ARG A 45 55.40 -6.48 -7.38
C ARG A 45 55.70 -7.59 -8.42
N HIS A 46 54.66 -7.92 -9.21
CA HIS A 46 54.61 -8.53 -10.56
C HIS A 46 54.44 -10.07 -10.67
N PRO A 47 53.96 -10.62 -11.82
CA PRO A 47 52.89 -10.19 -12.75
C PRO A 47 51.96 -11.32 -13.29
N ASP A 48 50.88 -10.91 -13.98
CA ASP A 48 50.06 -11.52 -15.07
C ASP A 48 50.13 -13.01 -15.49
N ALA A 49 48.95 -13.63 -15.72
CA ALA A 49 48.60 -14.34 -16.97
C ALA A 49 47.09 -14.73 -17.14
N ARG A 50 46.43 -14.08 -18.14
CA ARG A 50 45.47 -14.55 -19.20
C ARG A 50 44.54 -15.77 -18.91
N VAL A 51 43.19 -15.63 -18.85
CA VAL A 51 42.13 -15.52 -19.90
C VAL A 51 41.90 -16.77 -20.79
N HIS A 52 40.71 -17.41 -20.69
CA HIS A 52 39.71 -17.63 -21.76
C HIS A 52 38.32 -18.13 -21.22
N PRO A 53 37.16 -17.82 -21.90
CA PRO A 53 35.74 -17.97 -21.44
C PRO A 53 35.04 -19.25 -22.00
N PRO A 54 33.71 -19.60 -21.87
CA PRO A 54 32.43 -18.80 -21.87
C PRO A 54 31.25 -19.47 -21.06
N PRO A 55 29.93 -19.40 -21.40
CA PRO A 55 29.02 -18.31 -21.85
C PRO A 55 27.82 -18.06 -20.88
N ASP A 56 27.20 -16.88 -20.92
CA ASP A 56 25.77 -16.67 -21.23
C ASP A 56 25.21 -15.33 -20.71
N ARG A 57 24.47 -14.67 -21.61
CA ARG A 57 23.78 -13.39 -21.41
C ARG A 57 22.66 -13.54 -20.39
N ALA A 58 22.92 -13.19 -19.14
CA ALA A 58 21.86 -12.77 -18.22
C ALA A 58 21.51 -11.30 -18.48
N VAL A 59 20.27 -11.09 -18.92
CA VAL A 59 19.61 -9.79 -19.06
C VAL A 59 19.80 -8.99 -17.77
N ARG A 60 20.52 -7.86 -17.84
CA ARG A 60 20.58 -6.87 -16.76
C ARG A 60 19.17 -6.36 -16.48
N ALA A 61 18.56 -6.84 -15.40
CA ALA A 61 17.38 -6.23 -14.83
C ALA A 61 17.75 -4.82 -14.35
N ALA A 62 17.13 -3.80 -14.94
CA ALA A 62 17.21 -2.43 -14.46
C ALA A 62 16.60 -2.34 -13.05
N SER A 63 17.44 -2.48 -12.03
CA SER A 63 17.11 -2.15 -10.65
C SER A 63 17.03 -0.63 -10.51
N GLY A 64 15.84 -0.08 -10.32
CA GLY A 64 15.74 1.35 -10.02
C GLY A 64 14.35 2.00 -9.97
N ARG A 65 13.27 1.37 -10.46
CA ARG A 65 11.90 1.90 -10.32
C ARG A 65 10.90 0.77 -10.18
N ARG A 66 10.28 0.62 -9.01
CA ARG A 66 9.21 -0.37 -8.76
C ARG A 66 7.95 0.34 -8.24
N GLY A 67 6.84 0.16 -8.97
CA GLY A 67 5.48 0.01 -8.45
C GLY A 67 4.72 1.26 -8.01
N GLY A 68 4.32 2.14 -8.94
CA GLY A 68 3.22 3.09 -8.71
C GLY A 68 1.90 2.49 -9.22
N PRO A 69 0.86 2.28 -8.38
CA PRO A 69 -0.35 1.62 -8.84
C PRO A 69 -1.24 2.52 -9.72
N GLY A 70 -2.24 1.89 -10.33
CA GLY A 70 -2.88 2.41 -11.52
C GLY A 70 -3.97 3.46 -11.34
N VAL A 71 -4.40 4.02 -12.46
CA VAL A 71 -5.57 4.91 -12.59
C VAL A 71 -6.60 4.20 -13.45
N ALA A 72 -7.84 4.11 -12.98
CA ALA A 72 -8.94 3.60 -13.81
C ALA A 72 -9.80 4.75 -14.33
N ALA A 73 -9.97 4.81 -15.65
CA ALA A 73 -10.76 5.80 -16.36
C ALA A 73 -12.00 5.12 -16.98
N PHE A 74 -13.18 5.70 -16.74
CA PHE A 74 -14.46 5.12 -17.16
C PHE A 74 -15.11 5.99 -18.23
N ARG A 75 -15.47 5.36 -19.35
CA ARG A 75 -16.27 5.96 -20.42
C ARG A 75 -17.68 5.37 -20.36
N GLY A 76 -18.68 6.25 -20.34
CA GLY A 76 -20.08 5.84 -20.38
C GLY A 76 -20.79 6.50 -21.56
N ASP A 77 -21.30 5.69 -22.49
CA ASP A 77 -22.29 6.14 -23.47
C ASP A 77 -23.69 5.99 -22.86
N THR A 78 -24.47 7.07 -22.96
CA THR A 78 -25.91 7.03 -22.70
C THR A 78 -26.62 6.40 -23.89
N GLN A 79 -27.46 5.40 -23.60
CA GLN A 79 -28.47 4.76 -24.45
C GLN A 79 -28.03 3.59 -25.35
N GLY A 80 -28.48 2.40 -24.94
CA GLY A 80 -28.67 1.17 -25.71
C GLY A 80 -29.77 0.35 -25.01
N PRO A 81 -30.63 -0.40 -25.73
CA PRO A 81 -31.95 -0.78 -25.27
C PRO A 81 -31.92 -1.72 -24.07
N GLY A 82 -32.86 -1.51 -23.14
CA GLY A 82 -32.98 -2.25 -21.89
C GLY A 82 -33.04 -3.76 -22.11
N LEU A 83 -32.20 -4.48 -21.38
CA LEU A 83 -32.33 -5.92 -21.23
C LEU A 83 -33.56 -6.22 -20.36
N PRO A 84 -34.39 -7.22 -20.71
CA PRO A 84 -35.58 -7.55 -19.93
C PRO A 84 -35.18 -8.12 -18.57
N HIS A 85 -35.82 -7.61 -17.51
CA HIS A 85 -35.73 -8.18 -16.17
C HIS A 85 -36.35 -9.58 -16.15
N PRO A 86 -35.75 -10.58 -15.49
CA PRO A 86 -36.44 -11.82 -15.18
C PRO A 86 -37.44 -11.55 -14.05
N GLU A 87 -38.73 -11.79 -14.33
CA GLU A 87 -39.79 -11.79 -13.30
C GLU A 87 -39.51 -12.89 -12.25
N PRO A 88 -39.70 -12.60 -10.95
CA PRO A 88 -39.73 -13.64 -9.93
C PRO A 88 -41.10 -14.33 -9.93
N PRO A 89 -41.17 -15.67 -9.79
CA PRO A 89 -42.44 -16.36 -9.74
C PRO A 89 -43.21 -16.00 -8.46
N ALA A 90 -44.49 -15.71 -8.64
CA ALA A 90 -45.45 -15.43 -7.58
C ALA A 90 -45.64 -16.64 -6.66
N SER A 91 -45.47 -16.45 -5.35
CA SER A 91 -45.99 -17.38 -4.34
C SER A 91 -46.89 -16.65 -3.35
N ARG A 92 -48.15 -17.09 -3.36
CA ARG A 92 -49.29 -16.56 -2.62
C ARG A 92 -49.09 -16.60 -1.10
N VAL A 93 -49.54 -15.52 -0.47
CA VAL A 93 -49.71 -15.34 0.97
C VAL A 93 -50.86 -16.21 1.48
N HIS A 94 -50.63 -17.03 2.50
CA HIS A 94 -51.62 -17.39 3.53
C HIS A 94 -50.91 -17.61 4.88
N GLY A 95 -51.24 -16.78 5.88
CA GLY A 95 -51.04 -17.09 7.30
C GLY A 95 -52.20 -17.95 7.84
N PRO A 96 -52.13 -18.49 9.08
CA PRO A 96 -52.14 -17.62 10.27
C PRO A 96 -51.37 -18.09 11.54
N ARG A 97 -50.97 -17.08 12.33
CA ARG A 97 -50.94 -16.93 13.81
C ARG A 97 -50.62 -18.10 14.79
N ARG A 98 -49.60 -17.79 15.63
CA ARG A 98 -49.41 -18.01 17.10
C ARG A 98 -49.09 -19.42 17.62
N ARG A 99 -47.96 -19.60 18.33
CA ARG A 99 -47.78 -19.47 19.80
C ARG A 99 -46.32 -19.75 20.24
N ARG A 100 -45.91 -19.11 21.34
CA ARG A 100 -44.65 -19.26 22.08
C ARG A 100 -44.50 -20.65 22.73
N ARG A 101 -43.26 -21.16 22.81
CA ARG A 101 -42.63 -21.85 23.96
C ARG A 101 -41.15 -22.14 23.63
N GLY A 102 -40.23 -21.83 24.54
CA GLY A 102 -38.90 -22.47 24.64
C GLY A 102 -38.82 -23.21 25.98
N PRO A 103 -37.63 -23.56 26.50
CA PRO A 103 -36.40 -24.02 25.85
C PRO A 103 -36.13 -25.51 26.18
N GLY A 104 -35.21 -26.19 25.47
CA GLY A 104 -34.87 -27.58 25.77
C GLY A 104 -33.58 -28.05 25.10
N ASP A 105 -32.53 -28.13 25.92
CA ASP A 105 -31.29 -28.90 25.85
C ASP A 105 -30.98 -29.68 24.56
N ALA A 106 -29.95 -29.22 23.85
CA ALA A 106 -29.23 -30.00 22.85
C ALA A 106 -28.04 -30.72 23.52
N ARG A 107 -28.10 -32.06 23.58
CA ARG A 107 -26.93 -32.93 23.84
C ARG A 107 -26.34 -33.40 22.49
N PRO A 108 -25.00 -33.55 22.38
CA PRO A 108 -24.35 -33.96 21.14
C PRO A 108 -24.31 -35.49 21.02
N LEU A 109 -24.46 -36.01 19.79
CA LEU A 109 -24.15 -37.40 19.45
C LEU A 109 -22.96 -37.46 18.47
N PRO A 110 -22.17 -38.56 18.49
CA PRO A 110 -20.78 -38.54 18.12
C PRO A 110 -20.51 -39.07 16.71
N CYS A 111 -19.43 -38.56 16.12
CA CYS A 111 -18.81 -39.10 14.91
C CYS A 111 -18.04 -40.40 15.23
N ARG A 112 -18.35 -41.49 14.54
CA ARG A 112 -17.42 -42.61 14.27
C ARG A 112 -17.63 -43.09 12.84
N GLY A 113 -16.55 -43.06 12.06
CA GLY A 113 -16.54 -43.42 10.65
C GLY A 113 -16.31 -44.90 10.38
N ARG A 114 -16.17 -45.22 9.08
CA ARG A 114 -15.17 -46.14 8.51
C ARG A 114 -15.35 -46.28 6.98
N ARG A 115 -14.21 -46.15 6.29
CA ARG A 115 -13.66 -46.90 5.14
C ARG A 115 -14.42 -46.96 3.79
N SER A 116 -13.67 -46.58 2.74
CA SER A 116 -13.84 -46.89 1.31
C SER A 116 -13.85 -48.40 1.00
N PRO A 117 -14.27 -48.80 -0.22
CA PRO A 117 -13.28 -48.98 -1.30
C PRO A 117 -13.72 -48.56 -2.72
N ARG A 118 -12.66 -48.45 -3.55
CA ARG A 118 -12.44 -48.28 -5.00
C ARG A 118 -13.52 -48.66 -6.04
N GLY A 119 -13.39 -48.01 -7.20
CA GLY A 119 -13.97 -48.28 -8.54
C GLY A 119 -14.62 -47.02 -9.10
N ASP A 120 -14.61 -46.63 -10.37
CA ASP A 120 -13.91 -46.99 -11.60
C ASP A 120 -14.15 -45.80 -12.58
N LEU A 121 -13.23 -45.53 -13.51
CA LEU A 121 -13.42 -44.55 -14.61
C LEU A 121 -14.26 -45.16 -15.74
N PRO A 122 -14.94 -44.32 -16.55
CA PRO A 122 -14.96 -44.59 -17.98
C PRO A 122 -14.63 -43.39 -18.87
N ARG A 123 -13.97 -43.74 -19.99
CA ARG A 123 -13.70 -42.98 -21.21
C ARG A 123 -14.80 -43.27 -22.26
N ALA A 124 -14.76 -42.51 -23.36
CA ALA A 124 -15.46 -42.64 -24.66
C ALA A 124 -16.78 -41.83 -24.74
N GLU A 125 -17.18 -41.19 -25.85
CA GLU A 125 -16.75 -41.26 -27.24
C GLU A 125 -17.32 -40.08 -28.06
N ARG A 126 -16.76 -39.85 -29.26
CA ARG A 126 -17.18 -38.89 -30.28
C ARG A 126 -18.24 -39.49 -31.23
N ALA A 127 -19.14 -38.64 -31.75
CA ALA A 127 -19.79 -38.67 -33.09
C ALA A 127 -20.98 -37.68 -33.03
N ALA A 128 -21.52 -37.03 -34.07
CA ALA A 128 -21.19 -36.74 -35.47
C ALA A 128 -22.22 -35.66 -35.90
N GLN A 129 -21.91 -34.86 -36.92
CA GLN A 129 -22.81 -33.88 -37.54
C GLN A 129 -23.89 -34.53 -38.42
N PRO A 130 -24.90 -33.75 -38.85
CA PRO A 130 -25.23 -33.74 -40.26
C PRO A 130 -25.35 -32.34 -40.88
N ASP A 131 -25.02 -32.31 -42.17
CA ASP A 131 -25.06 -31.23 -43.16
C ASP A 131 -26.35 -31.33 -44.00
N GLN A 132 -27.02 -30.21 -44.32
CA GLN A 132 -27.93 -30.11 -45.49
C GLN A 132 -28.01 -28.66 -46.04
N ARG A 133 -28.16 -28.61 -47.37
CA ARG A 133 -27.88 -27.54 -48.35
C ARG A 133 -29.08 -26.62 -48.70
N ALA A 134 -28.75 -25.62 -49.55
CA ALA A 134 -29.55 -24.90 -50.57
C ALA A 134 -29.96 -23.46 -50.16
N ASP A 135 -29.96 -22.42 -50.99
CA ASP A 135 -29.72 -22.22 -52.43
C ASP A 135 -29.34 -20.74 -52.70
N ARG A 136 -28.83 -20.48 -53.91
CA ARG A 136 -28.31 -19.22 -54.47
C ARG A 136 -29.36 -18.11 -54.65
N ARG A 137 -28.90 -16.85 -54.56
CA ARG A 137 -29.15 -15.77 -55.55
C ARG A 137 -28.24 -14.57 -55.30
N VAL A 138 -27.55 -14.14 -56.35
CA VAL A 138 -26.74 -12.91 -56.45
C VAL A 138 -27.60 -11.84 -57.16
N PRO A 139 -27.42 -10.57 -56.81
CA PRO A 139 -27.18 -9.59 -57.87
C PRO A 139 -25.91 -8.76 -57.59
N ARG A 140 -25.09 -8.64 -58.63
CA ARG A 140 -23.98 -7.69 -58.70
C ARG A 140 -24.52 -6.31 -59.09
N SER A 141 -24.09 -5.27 -58.40
CA SER A 141 -23.87 -3.94 -58.98
C SER A 141 -22.48 -3.45 -58.55
N GLU A 142 -21.80 -2.80 -59.49
CA GLU A 142 -20.36 -2.54 -59.53
C GLU A 142 -19.93 -1.25 -58.80
N ARG A 143 -18.68 -1.27 -58.28
CA ARG A 143 -17.69 -0.18 -58.02
C ARG A 143 -18.14 1.04 -57.19
N ALA A 144 -17.43 1.56 -56.18
CA ALA A 144 -16.17 1.31 -55.48
C ALA A 144 -16.26 2.05 -54.11
N PRO A 145 -15.56 1.65 -53.02
CA PRO A 145 -14.41 2.47 -52.60
C PRO A 145 -13.29 1.69 -51.88
N GLY A 146 -12.04 1.96 -52.24
CA GLY A 146 -10.89 1.60 -51.41
C GLY A 146 -10.77 2.56 -50.22
N ARG A 147 -11.28 2.14 -49.06
CA ARG A 147 -10.90 2.69 -47.75
C ARG A 147 -10.04 1.64 -47.07
N GLY A 148 -8.78 2.00 -46.79
CA GLY A 148 -7.88 1.18 -45.97
C GLY A 148 -8.48 0.95 -44.58
N ASP A 149 -8.27 -0.27 -44.08
CA ASP A 149 -8.87 -0.86 -42.91
C ASP A 149 -8.63 -0.05 -41.63
N GLY A 150 -9.60 0.84 -41.32
CA GLY A 150 -9.82 1.36 -39.98
C GLY A 150 -10.79 0.43 -39.25
N ALA A 151 -10.27 -0.35 -38.29
CA ALA A 151 -11.09 -1.09 -37.35
C ALA A 151 -12.16 -0.17 -36.73
N ARG A 152 -13.44 -0.52 -36.89
CA ARG A 152 -14.56 0.26 -36.33
C ARG A 152 -14.51 0.23 -34.80
N PRO A 153 -14.86 1.33 -34.08
CA PRO A 153 -14.76 1.39 -32.62
C PRO A 153 -15.87 0.65 -31.85
N GLY A 154 -16.68 -0.17 -32.52
CA GLY A 154 -17.99 -0.62 -32.01
C GLY A 154 -17.99 -1.93 -31.23
N ASP A 155 -16.88 -2.65 -31.14
CA ASP A 155 -16.85 -4.01 -30.60
C ASP A 155 -15.84 -4.18 -29.45
N ARG A 156 -15.68 -3.14 -28.63
CA ARG A 156 -14.87 -3.24 -27.41
C ARG A 156 -15.70 -3.90 -26.30
N GLY A 157 -15.24 -5.04 -25.82
CA GLY A 157 -15.81 -5.73 -24.67
C GLY A 157 -15.95 -4.77 -23.49
N ARG A 158 -17.17 -4.69 -22.94
CA ARG A 158 -17.45 -3.90 -21.74
C ARG A 158 -16.99 -4.69 -20.52
N ALA A 159 -16.47 -3.99 -19.51
CA ALA A 159 -16.16 -4.58 -18.21
C ALA A 159 -17.40 -5.25 -17.58
N SER A 160 -17.22 -6.04 -16.52
CA SER A 160 -18.34 -6.46 -15.68
C SER A 160 -19.17 -5.23 -15.31
N GLU A 161 -20.48 -5.31 -15.53
CA GLU A 161 -21.45 -4.21 -15.30
C GLU A 161 -21.59 -3.18 -16.45
N GLY A 162 -20.99 -3.43 -17.62
CA GLY A 162 -21.33 -2.70 -18.86
C GLY A 162 -20.59 -1.38 -19.08
N LEU A 163 -19.57 -1.07 -18.27
CA LEU A 163 -18.72 0.11 -18.42
C LEU A 163 -17.57 -0.13 -19.41
N ASP A 164 -17.17 0.88 -20.20
CA ASP A 164 -15.89 0.85 -20.95
C ASP A 164 -14.80 1.36 -20.01
N VAL A 165 -13.95 0.43 -19.56
CA VAL A 165 -12.95 0.67 -18.50
C VAL A 165 -11.56 0.58 -19.07
N LEU A 166 -10.78 1.64 -18.84
CA LEU A 166 -9.35 1.68 -19.10
C LEU A 166 -8.57 1.78 -17.79
N ILE A 167 -7.65 0.85 -17.56
CA ILE A 167 -6.72 0.86 -16.43
C ILE A 167 -5.34 1.25 -16.95
N LEU A 168 -4.76 2.30 -16.37
CA LEU A 168 -3.38 2.71 -16.62
C LEU A 168 -2.51 2.18 -15.48
N GLU A 169 -1.54 1.33 -15.79
CA GLU A 169 -0.56 0.81 -14.85
C GLU A 169 0.82 1.35 -15.20
N SER A 170 1.48 1.99 -14.24
CA SER A 170 2.73 2.73 -14.49
C SER A 170 3.93 1.82 -14.71
N THR A 171 3.92 0.60 -14.17
CA THR A 171 5.07 -0.31 -14.19
C THR A 171 4.66 -1.74 -14.52
N ALA A 172 4.06 -2.43 -13.57
CA ALA A 172 3.58 -3.79 -13.69
C ALA A 172 2.40 -4.00 -12.73
N PRO A 173 1.45 -4.88 -13.07
CA PRO A 173 0.31 -5.16 -12.19
C PRO A 173 0.74 -5.56 -10.78
N GLY A 174 0.01 -5.07 -9.78
CA GLY A 174 0.16 -5.48 -8.38
C GLY A 174 0.64 -4.41 -7.42
N GLY A 175 1.23 -3.31 -7.92
CA GLY A 175 1.73 -2.23 -7.06
C GLY A 175 2.64 -2.73 -5.93
N GLN A 176 2.51 -2.14 -4.74
CA GLN A 176 3.29 -2.54 -3.55
C GLN A 176 3.03 -3.98 -3.11
N ALA A 177 1.78 -4.48 -3.25
CA ALA A 177 1.47 -5.86 -2.91
C ALA A 177 2.21 -6.85 -3.81
N GLY A 178 2.42 -6.48 -5.08
CA GLY A 178 3.13 -7.30 -6.07
C GLY A 178 4.59 -7.59 -5.73
N SER A 179 5.24 -6.76 -4.89
CA SER A 179 6.61 -7.01 -4.41
C SER A 179 6.68 -7.92 -3.18
N SER A 180 5.54 -8.29 -2.58
CA SER A 180 5.55 -9.17 -1.41
C SER A 180 5.91 -10.60 -1.79
N SER A 181 6.85 -11.20 -1.07
CA SER A 181 7.21 -12.62 -1.22
C SER A 181 6.07 -13.53 -0.79
N ARG A 182 5.28 -13.13 0.22
CA ARG A 182 4.15 -13.90 0.73
C ARG A 182 3.11 -12.99 1.40
N ILE A 183 1.84 -13.22 1.07
CA ILE A 183 0.66 -12.56 1.64
C ILE A 183 -0.20 -13.64 2.29
N GLU A 184 -0.27 -13.63 3.61
CA GLU A 184 -1.00 -14.67 4.39
C GLU A 184 -2.35 -14.19 4.90
N ASN A 185 -2.61 -12.89 4.82
CA ASN A 185 -3.79 -12.23 5.36
C ASN A 185 -4.82 -11.83 4.29
N TYR A 186 -4.80 -12.48 3.12
CA TYR A 186 -5.79 -12.27 2.05
C TYR A 186 -6.72 -13.48 1.96
N LEU A 187 -8.02 -13.26 2.17
CA LEU A 187 -9.03 -14.31 2.18
C LEU A 187 -9.02 -15.12 0.88
N GLY A 188 -9.17 -16.44 0.99
CA GLY A 188 -9.16 -17.37 -0.14
C GLY A 188 -7.82 -18.07 -0.37
N PHE A 189 -6.76 -17.68 0.36
CA PHE A 189 -5.44 -18.32 0.29
C PHE A 189 -4.99 -18.78 1.69
N PRO A 190 -5.48 -19.93 2.19
CA PRO A 190 -5.22 -20.38 3.57
C PRO A 190 -3.74 -20.67 3.86
N THR A 191 -2.95 -20.97 2.82
CA THR A 191 -1.49 -21.16 2.93
C THR A 191 -0.71 -19.90 2.53
N GLY A 192 -1.40 -18.78 2.32
CA GLY A 192 -0.85 -17.58 1.70
C GLY A 192 -0.64 -17.70 0.19
N ILE A 193 -0.33 -16.57 -0.43
CA ILE A 193 -0.05 -16.42 -1.87
C ILE A 193 1.07 -15.39 -2.06
N THR A 194 1.90 -15.54 -3.10
CA THR A 194 2.88 -14.50 -3.42
C THR A 194 2.18 -13.23 -3.94
N GLY A 195 2.82 -12.08 -3.78
CA GLY A 195 2.30 -10.81 -4.31
C GLY A 195 2.11 -10.84 -5.83
N GLN A 196 3.07 -11.43 -6.54
CA GLN A 196 3.04 -11.56 -7.99
C GLN A 196 1.90 -12.47 -8.46
N ASP A 197 1.68 -13.62 -7.82
CA ASP A 197 0.60 -14.53 -8.19
C ASP A 197 -0.77 -13.90 -7.94
N LEU A 198 -0.94 -13.17 -6.83
CA LEU A 198 -2.17 -12.45 -6.53
C LEU A 198 -2.45 -11.38 -7.61
N ALA A 199 -1.44 -10.60 -7.97
CA ALA A 199 -1.54 -9.57 -9.00
C ALA A 199 -1.84 -10.16 -10.39
N GLY A 200 -1.18 -11.26 -10.77
CA GLY A 200 -1.41 -11.95 -12.03
C GLY A 200 -2.83 -12.51 -12.15
N ARG A 201 -3.37 -13.05 -11.05
CA ARG A 201 -4.78 -13.50 -10.98
C ARG A 201 -5.73 -12.32 -11.15
N ALA A 202 -5.50 -11.20 -10.46
CA ALA A 202 -6.31 -9.99 -10.60
C ALA A 202 -6.28 -9.42 -12.02
N TYR A 203 -5.10 -9.39 -12.66
CA TYR A 203 -4.92 -8.99 -14.06
C TYR A 203 -5.75 -9.86 -15.01
N THR A 204 -5.61 -11.18 -14.89
CA THR A 204 -6.35 -12.15 -15.72
C THR A 204 -7.86 -12.00 -15.53
N GLN A 205 -8.32 -11.77 -14.30
CA GLN A 205 -9.73 -11.53 -14.00
C GLN A 205 -10.23 -10.24 -14.65
N ALA A 206 -9.51 -9.14 -14.52
CA ALA A 206 -9.89 -7.86 -15.13
C ALA A 206 -10.03 -7.97 -16.65
N GLN A 207 -9.08 -8.64 -17.31
CA GLN A 207 -9.13 -8.89 -18.75
C GLN A 207 -10.31 -9.78 -19.14
N LYS A 208 -10.55 -10.87 -18.40
CA LYS A 208 -11.69 -11.77 -18.64
C LYS A 208 -13.01 -11.01 -18.65
N PHE A 209 -13.15 -10.00 -17.81
CA PHE A 209 -14.35 -9.19 -17.74
C PHE A 209 -14.40 -8.04 -18.75
N GLY A 210 -13.36 -7.78 -19.55
CA GLY A 210 -13.36 -6.76 -20.60
C GLY A 210 -12.68 -5.44 -20.24
N ALA A 211 -12.01 -5.34 -19.08
CA ALA A 211 -11.22 -4.16 -18.76
C ALA A 211 -9.98 -4.07 -19.68
N GLN A 212 -9.78 -2.92 -20.32
CA GLN A 212 -8.58 -2.63 -21.09
C GLN A 212 -7.48 -2.17 -20.12
N MET A 213 -6.29 -2.73 -20.23
CA MET A 213 -5.17 -2.33 -19.38
C MET A 213 -3.97 -1.92 -20.22
N ILE A 214 -3.47 -0.71 -19.99
CA ILE A 214 -2.21 -0.23 -20.54
C ILE A 214 -1.18 -0.30 -19.43
N VAL A 215 -0.18 -1.15 -19.62
CA VAL A 215 0.93 -1.35 -18.67
C VAL A 215 2.13 -0.51 -19.11
N ALA A 216 3.01 -0.17 -18.16
CA ALA A 216 4.16 0.71 -18.37
C ALA A 216 3.78 2.11 -18.89
N LYS A 217 2.61 2.61 -18.49
CA LYS A 217 2.09 3.92 -18.88
C LYS A 217 1.56 4.68 -17.67
N ALA A 218 2.36 5.62 -17.18
CA ALA A 218 1.99 6.45 -16.05
C ALA A 218 0.99 7.55 -16.45
N ALA A 219 0.08 7.87 -15.53
CA ALA A 219 -0.66 9.13 -15.56
C ALA A 219 0.24 10.25 -15.03
N GLU A 220 0.31 11.37 -15.76
CA GLU A 220 1.19 12.50 -15.46
C GLU A 220 0.41 13.78 -15.11
N GLY A 221 -0.87 13.84 -15.47
CA GLY A 221 -1.71 15.01 -15.24
C GLY A 221 -3.19 14.66 -15.22
N LEU A 222 -3.97 15.38 -14.42
CA LEU A 222 -5.42 15.35 -14.44
C LEU A 222 -5.97 16.72 -14.80
N VAL A 223 -6.80 16.80 -15.83
CA VAL A 223 -7.52 18.02 -16.21
C VAL A 223 -8.95 17.92 -15.70
N CYS A 224 -9.32 18.80 -14.77
CA CYS A 224 -10.59 18.79 -14.04
C CYS A 224 -11.50 20.01 -14.28
N GLY A 225 -11.07 20.99 -15.07
CA GLY A 225 -11.83 22.23 -15.35
C GLY A 225 -12.76 22.17 -16.56
N GLN A 226 -13.03 20.98 -17.11
CA GLN A 226 -13.83 20.79 -18.33
C GLN A 226 -15.03 19.90 -18.08
N LYS A 227 -15.98 19.86 -19.03
CA LYS A 227 -17.19 19.00 -18.97
C LYS A 227 -16.87 17.50 -18.85
N ARG A 228 -15.66 17.09 -19.27
CA ARG A 228 -15.13 15.73 -19.08
C ARG A 228 -13.74 15.81 -18.47
N TYR A 229 -13.41 14.84 -17.63
CA TYR A 229 -12.06 14.69 -17.11
C TYR A 229 -11.14 14.20 -18.22
N ALA A 230 -9.88 14.65 -18.21
CA ALA A 230 -8.85 14.11 -19.08
C ALA A 230 -7.62 13.70 -18.28
N VAL A 231 -7.22 12.44 -18.41
CA VAL A 231 -5.99 11.90 -17.81
C VAL A 231 -4.87 12.00 -18.85
N GLN A 232 -3.87 12.81 -18.56
CA GLN A 232 -2.66 12.94 -19.38
C GLN A 232 -1.74 11.75 -19.09
N MET A 233 -1.22 11.12 -20.14
CA MET A 233 -0.35 9.96 -20.04
C MET A 233 1.06 10.28 -20.50
N ALA A 234 2.05 9.65 -19.89
CA ALA A 234 3.45 9.75 -20.29
C ALA A 234 3.63 9.42 -21.78
N ASN A 235 4.06 10.39 -22.60
CA ASN A 235 4.30 10.20 -24.03
C ASN A 235 3.09 9.61 -24.80
N GLY A 236 1.88 10.14 -24.62
CA GLY A 236 0.69 9.65 -25.33
C GLY A 236 -0.49 10.63 -25.33
N PRO A 237 -1.56 10.32 -26.09
CA PRO A 237 -2.77 11.14 -26.11
C PRO A 237 -3.46 11.12 -24.74
N ALA A 238 -4.13 12.21 -24.37
CA ALA A 238 -4.92 12.24 -23.15
C ALA A 238 -6.16 11.33 -23.27
N VAL A 239 -6.55 10.70 -22.16
CA VAL A 239 -7.75 9.86 -22.08
C VAL A 239 -8.89 10.65 -21.47
N ALA A 240 -9.89 10.96 -22.29
CA ALA A 240 -11.15 11.52 -21.79
C ALA A 240 -11.97 10.46 -21.04
N ALA A 241 -12.53 10.85 -19.88
CA ALA A 241 -13.34 10.01 -19.01
C ALA A 241 -14.50 10.81 -18.38
N ARG A 242 -15.60 10.13 -18.07
CA ARG A 242 -16.73 10.72 -17.31
C ARG A 242 -16.55 10.54 -15.81
N ALA A 243 -15.90 9.45 -15.40
CA ALA A 243 -15.51 9.19 -14.02
C ALA A 243 -14.07 8.65 -13.97
N VAL A 244 -13.37 8.93 -12.88
CA VAL A 244 -11.98 8.51 -12.64
C VAL A 244 -11.88 7.90 -11.25
N ILE A 245 -11.24 6.73 -11.15
CA ILE A 245 -10.83 6.14 -9.88
C ILE A 245 -9.31 6.26 -9.77
N VAL A 246 -8.86 7.01 -8.76
CA VAL A 246 -7.45 7.16 -8.39
C VAL A 246 -7.10 6.04 -7.43
N ALA A 247 -6.34 5.06 -7.91
CA ALA A 247 -5.84 3.92 -7.13
C ALA A 247 -4.30 3.93 -7.08
N THR A 248 -3.68 5.11 -7.08
CA THR A 248 -2.23 5.29 -7.22
C THR A 248 -1.44 5.05 -5.95
N GLY A 249 -2.08 4.59 -4.87
CA GLY A 249 -1.42 4.11 -3.66
C GLY A 249 -0.45 5.11 -3.03
N ALA A 250 0.49 4.59 -2.23
CA ALA A 250 1.55 5.35 -1.59
C ALA A 250 2.88 4.61 -1.65
N ALA A 251 3.98 5.35 -1.67
CA ALA A 251 5.33 4.84 -1.55
C ALA A 251 5.83 5.00 -0.11
N TYR A 252 6.30 3.92 0.52
CA TYR A 252 6.94 4.05 1.83
C TYR A 252 8.24 4.85 1.72
N ARG A 253 8.50 5.69 2.72
CA ARG A 253 9.78 6.41 2.80
C ARG A 253 10.89 5.42 3.09
N ARG A 254 11.83 5.30 2.16
CA ARG A 254 12.97 4.38 2.27
C ARG A 254 14.10 5.03 3.06
N LEU A 255 14.87 4.20 3.76
CA LEU A 255 16.10 4.63 4.41
C LEU A 255 17.18 4.89 3.36
N SER A 256 18.01 5.89 3.59
CA SER A 256 19.22 6.10 2.79
C SER A 256 20.34 5.24 3.38
N ALA A 257 20.23 3.93 3.22
CA ALA A 257 21.15 2.95 3.79
C ALA A 257 21.68 1.99 2.72
N ASP A 258 22.98 1.71 2.79
CA ASP A 258 23.63 0.72 1.93
C ASP A 258 23.01 -0.66 2.16
N GLY A 259 22.73 -1.40 1.08
CA GLY A 259 22.20 -2.77 1.16
C GLY A 259 20.69 -2.87 1.38
N LEU A 260 19.95 -1.77 1.59
CA LEU A 260 18.51 -1.80 1.88
C LEU A 260 17.69 -2.69 0.94
N GLY A 261 17.86 -2.53 -0.37
CA GLY A 261 17.07 -3.27 -1.36
C GLY A 261 17.26 -4.78 -1.33
N ARG A 262 18.35 -5.30 -0.73
CA ARG A 262 18.59 -6.74 -0.58
C ARG A 262 17.81 -7.35 0.58
N PHE A 263 17.52 -6.56 1.61
CA PHE A 263 16.94 -7.04 2.86
C PHE A 263 15.48 -6.64 3.05
N GLU A 264 14.87 -5.91 2.10
CA GLU A 264 13.42 -5.67 2.06
C GLU A 264 12.67 -7.01 1.97
N GLY A 265 11.89 -7.33 3.00
CA GLY A 265 11.21 -8.63 3.12
C GLY A 265 12.06 -9.77 3.70
N SER A 266 13.37 -9.54 3.90
CA SER A 266 14.33 -10.49 4.48
C SER A 266 15.08 -9.86 5.66
N GLY A 267 14.35 -9.20 6.56
CA GLY A 267 14.86 -8.54 7.76
C GLY A 267 14.50 -7.06 7.87
N VAL A 268 14.12 -6.41 6.77
CA VAL A 268 13.57 -5.05 6.77
C VAL A 268 12.07 -5.08 6.50
N HIS A 269 11.31 -4.48 7.41
CA HIS A 269 9.84 -4.50 7.44
C HIS A 269 9.26 -3.07 7.49
N TYR A 270 8.14 -2.85 6.83
CA TYR A 270 7.40 -1.56 6.82
C TYR A 270 6.11 -1.58 7.65
N GLY A 271 5.88 -2.69 8.35
CA GLY A 271 4.75 -2.90 9.25
C GLY A 271 5.13 -3.91 10.34
N ALA A 272 4.59 -3.73 11.54
CA ALA A 272 4.71 -4.70 12.63
C ALA A 272 3.34 -5.36 12.82
N THR A 273 3.17 -6.58 12.31
CA THR A 273 1.97 -7.39 12.52
C THR A 273 2.27 -8.55 13.47
N PRO A 274 1.27 -9.32 13.93
CA PRO A 274 1.51 -10.51 14.74
C PRO A 274 2.48 -11.52 14.08
N ILE A 275 2.59 -11.52 12.75
CA ILE A 275 3.52 -12.38 12.02
C ILE A 275 4.97 -11.95 12.29
N GLU A 276 5.31 -10.67 12.01
CA GLU A 276 6.66 -10.16 12.26
C GLU A 276 7.01 -10.17 13.75
N ALA A 277 6.06 -9.82 14.63
CA ALA A 277 6.29 -9.85 16.07
C ALA A 277 6.63 -11.26 16.58
N ASN A 278 6.07 -12.32 15.98
CA ASN A 278 6.41 -13.68 16.35
C ASN A 278 7.83 -14.08 15.90
N LEU A 279 8.29 -13.58 14.76
CA LEU A 279 9.68 -13.78 14.28
C LEU A 279 10.69 -13.06 15.19
N CYS A 280 10.29 -11.96 15.81
CA CYS A 280 11.15 -11.15 16.67
C CYS A 280 11.24 -11.62 18.12
N ARG A 281 10.58 -12.74 18.48
CA ARG A 281 10.47 -13.17 19.88
C ARG A 281 11.86 -13.56 20.43
N GLY A 282 12.28 -12.89 21.50
CA GLY A 282 13.61 -13.11 22.12
C GLY A 282 14.77 -12.50 21.33
N GLU A 283 14.51 -11.80 20.23
CA GLU A 283 15.51 -11.13 19.39
C GLU A 283 15.63 -9.64 19.73
N GLU A 284 16.75 -9.03 19.35
CA GLU A 284 16.89 -7.58 19.35
C GLU A 284 16.33 -7.01 18.05
N VAL A 285 15.59 -5.90 18.15
CA VAL A 285 14.92 -5.29 16.99
C VAL A 285 15.15 -3.78 16.96
N ILE A 286 15.18 -3.23 15.76
CA ILE A 286 15.27 -1.79 15.54
C ILE A 286 13.94 -1.26 14.99
N VAL A 287 13.44 -0.16 15.54
CA VAL A 287 12.33 0.61 14.97
C VAL A 287 12.85 1.99 14.57
N VAL A 288 12.71 2.35 13.29
CA VAL A 288 13.17 3.64 12.77
C VAL A 288 11.98 4.58 12.58
N GLY A 289 11.92 5.67 13.35
CA GLY A 289 10.90 6.71 13.20
C GLY A 289 10.45 7.33 14.53
N GLY A 290 10.04 8.60 14.49
CA GLY A 290 9.61 9.35 15.68
C GLY A 290 8.10 9.58 15.80
N GLY A 291 7.29 9.19 14.82
CA GLY A 291 5.84 9.42 14.83
C GLY A 291 5.04 8.34 15.57
N ASN A 292 3.73 8.56 15.73
CA ASN A 292 2.84 7.62 16.43
C ASN A 292 2.90 6.18 15.91
N SER A 293 3.03 5.96 14.60
CA SER A 293 3.15 4.59 14.04
C SER A 293 4.42 3.88 14.52
N ALA A 294 5.54 4.60 14.67
CA ALA A 294 6.77 4.04 15.21
C ALA A 294 6.61 3.69 16.69
N GLY A 295 6.01 4.59 17.48
CA GLY A 295 5.77 4.32 18.91
C GLY A 295 4.83 3.15 19.16
N GLN A 296 3.76 3.03 18.36
CA GLN A 296 2.86 1.88 18.41
C GLN A 296 3.56 0.57 18.05
N ALA A 297 4.40 0.58 17.01
CA ALA A 297 5.19 -0.59 16.62
C ALA A 297 6.19 -0.99 17.71
N ALA A 298 6.91 -0.03 18.30
CA ALA A 298 7.87 -0.29 19.36
C ALA A 298 7.21 -0.97 20.57
N VAL A 299 6.12 -0.38 21.08
CA VAL A 299 5.35 -0.93 22.21
C VAL A 299 4.72 -2.29 21.90
N PHE A 300 4.34 -2.53 20.64
CA PHE A 300 3.82 -3.82 20.22
C PHE A 300 4.91 -4.91 20.19
N LEU A 301 6.07 -4.59 19.61
CA LEU A 301 7.21 -5.52 19.49
C LEU A 301 7.84 -5.83 20.85
N ALA A 302 7.88 -4.86 21.77
CA ALA A 302 8.43 -5.02 23.12
C ALA A 302 7.73 -6.13 23.94
N GLN A 303 6.51 -6.52 23.57
CA GLN A 303 5.80 -7.63 24.22
C GLN A 303 6.47 -9.00 24.04
N GLY A 304 7.34 -9.14 23.05
CA GLY A 304 8.03 -10.40 22.74
C GLY A 304 9.51 -10.28 22.43
N ALA A 305 9.98 -9.12 21.98
CA ALA A 305 11.39 -8.87 21.69
C ALA A 305 12.24 -8.82 22.97
N LYS A 306 13.53 -9.19 22.86
CA LYS A 306 14.51 -9.04 23.95
C LYS A 306 14.83 -7.56 24.20
N ARG A 307 14.97 -6.78 23.13
CA ARG A 307 15.20 -5.33 23.17
C ARG A 307 14.65 -4.68 21.91
N VAL A 308 14.12 -3.48 22.03
CA VAL A 308 13.66 -2.62 20.94
C VAL A 308 14.44 -1.30 20.97
N ASP A 309 15.36 -1.10 20.02
CA ASP A 309 16.04 0.18 19.85
C ASP A 309 15.22 1.07 18.89
N VAL A 310 14.69 2.19 19.40
CA VAL A 310 13.94 3.18 18.63
C VAL A 310 14.89 4.27 18.14
N LEU A 311 15.25 4.24 16.86
CA LEU A 311 16.16 5.20 16.26
C LEU A 311 15.37 6.39 15.70
N VAL A 312 15.73 7.59 16.15
CA VAL A 312 15.14 8.84 15.66
C VAL A 312 16.22 9.85 15.31
N ARG A 313 16.00 10.61 14.25
CA ARG A 313 16.93 11.66 13.79
C ARG A 313 16.79 12.96 14.59
N SER A 314 15.65 13.16 15.26
CA SER A 314 15.39 14.29 16.16
C SER A 314 16.06 14.06 17.52
N SER A 315 15.99 15.09 18.36
CA SER A 315 16.46 15.05 19.75
C SER A 315 15.63 14.13 20.66
N GLY A 316 14.48 13.65 20.19
CA GLY A 316 13.59 12.75 20.91
C GLY A 316 12.24 12.59 20.22
N LEU A 317 11.27 12.04 20.95
CA LEU A 317 9.94 11.67 20.45
C LEU A 317 8.88 12.77 20.61
N SER A 318 9.13 13.76 21.47
CA SER A 318 8.14 14.77 21.92
C SER A 318 7.62 15.69 20.82
N GLU A 319 8.38 15.90 19.75
CA GLU A 319 7.98 16.78 18.64
C GLU A 319 6.81 16.20 17.82
N THR A 320 6.79 14.88 17.62
CA THR A 320 5.88 14.23 16.64
C THR A 320 5.07 13.07 17.21
N MET A 321 5.39 12.59 18.41
CA MET A 321 4.68 11.50 19.07
C MET A 321 3.73 12.01 20.15
N SER A 322 2.57 11.35 20.26
CA SER A 322 1.61 11.61 21.32
C SER A 322 2.19 11.28 22.71
N ARG A 323 1.90 12.14 23.69
CA ARG A 323 2.49 12.03 25.05
C ARG A 323 2.20 10.71 25.76
N TYR A 324 1.05 10.09 25.49
CA TYR A 324 0.72 8.79 26.08
C TYR A 324 1.64 7.67 25.54
N LEU A 325 2.02 7.70 24.25
CA LEU A 325 2.94 6.72 23.68
C LEU A 325 4.36 6.92 24.19
N ILE A 326 4.80 8.18 24.30
CA ILE A 326 6.10 8.51 24.88
C ILE A 326 6.22 7.89 26.28
N ARG A 327 5.21 8.11 27.13
CA ARG A 327 5.19 7.52 28.47
C ARG A 327 5.24 5.99 28.45
N ARG A 328 4.49 5.34 27.55
CA ARG A 328 4.55 3.87 27.41
C ARG A 328 5.91 3.36 26.96
N ILE A 329 6.65 4.15 26.18
CA ILE A 329 8.00 3.82 25.75
C ILE A 329 9.00 4.01 26.89
N GLU A 330 8.89 5.11 27.64
CA GLU A 330 9.74 5.40 28.80
C GLU A 330 9.55 4.40 29.95
N ASP A 331 8.31 3.92 30.15
CA ASP A 331 7.96 2.98 31.21
C ASP A 331 8.33 1.51 30.88
N ASP A 332 8.69 1.20 29.62
CA ASP A 332 9.00 -0.17 29.18
C ASP A 332 10.52 -0.42 29.12
N PRO A 333 11.09 -1.28 30.00
CA PRO A 333 12.53 -1.48 30.08
C PRO A 333 13.12 -2.22 28.87
N ALA A 334 12.29 -2.85 28.04
CA ALA A 334 12.77 -3.48 26.81
C ALA A 334 13.01 -2.45 25.69
N ILE A 335 12.53 -1.21 25.84
CA ILE A 335 12.63 -0.18 24.82
C ILE A 335 13.74 0.82 25.16
N SER A 336 14.60 1.11 24.18
CA SER A 336 15.66 2.12 24.29
C SER A 336 15.53 3.13 23.15
N VAL A 337 15.41 4.41 23.48
CA VAL A 337 15.35 5.48 22.46
C VAL A 337 16.76 5.97 22.17
N ARG A 338 17.11 6.03 20.88
CA ARG A 338 18.39 6.53 20.37
C ARG A 338 18.13 7.82 19.57
N PRO A 339 18.25 9.01 20.19
CA PRO A 339 18.13 10.27 19.49
C PRO A 339 19.30 10.47 18.51
N TYR A 340 19.11 11.38 17.55
CA TYR A 340 20.08 11.71 16.51
C TYR A 340 20.70 10.52 15.77
N THR A 341 20.02 9.38 15.74
CA THR A 341 20.58 8.13 15.21
C THR A 341 19.88 7.74 13.91
N GLU A 342 20.67 7.38 12.89
CA GLU A 342 20.17 6.91 11.60
C GLU A 342 20.85 5.63 11.13
N VAL A 343 20.10 4.74 10.46
CA VAL A 343 20.68 3.55 9.84
C VAL A 343 21.39 3.95 8.55
N VAL A 344 22.67 3.58 8.42
CA VAL A 344 23.52 3.92 7.27
C VAL A 344 23.94 2.70 6.44
N GLY A 345 23.83 1.48 6.99
CA GLY A 345 24.18 0.27 6.26
C GLY A 345 23.55 -0.99 6.83
N LEU A 346 23.35 -1.98 5.96
CA LEU A 346 22.74 -3.26 6.26
C LEU A 346 23.62 -4.37 5.66
N GLU A 347 23.89 -5.42 6.43
CA GLU A 347 24.81 -6.49 6.05
C GLU A 347 24.23 -7.87 6.36
N GLY A 348 24.55 -8.84 5.50
CA GLY A 348 24.05 -10.21 5.56
C GLY A 348 24.13 -10.89 4.19
N ASP A 349 23.79 -12.17 4.19
CA ASP A 349 23.73 -13.01 2.98
C ASP A 349 22.34 -12.93 2.36
N ASP A 350 21.52 -13.96 2.57
CA ASP A 350 20.11 -14.03 2.15
C ASP A 350 19.16 -13.27 3.09
N HIS A 351 19.57 -13.12 4.36
CA HIS A 351 18.82 -12.43 5.41
C HIS A 351 19.71 -11.40 6.10
N LEU A 352 19.08 -10.36 6.64
CA LEU A 352 19.76 -9.35 7.43
C LEU A 352 20.42 -9.99 8.66
N ALA A 353 21.72 -9.74 8.83
CA ALA A 353 22.48 -10.22 9.97
C ALA A 353 22.92 -9.06 10.88
N ARG A 354 23.30 -7.92 10.29
CA ARG A 354 23.87 -6.79 11.01
C ARG A 354 23.41 -5.45 10.46
N VAL A 355 23.32 -4.47 11.34
CA VAL A 355 22.94 -3.09 11.04
C VAL A 355 24.06 -2.14 11.46
N ARG A 356 24.43 -1.23 10.56
CA ARG A 356 25.27 -0.08 10.87
C ARG A 356 24.38 1.14 11.07
N TRP A 357 24.46 1.77 12.23
CA TRP A 357 23.83 3.07 12.46
C TRP A 357 24.87 4.13 12.79
N ARG A 358 24.51 5.38 12.56
CA ARG A 358 25.33 6.56 12.81
C ARG A 358 24.62 7.47 13.79
N ASP A 359 25.36 7.91 14.80
CA ASP A 359 25.00 9.08 15.60
C ASP A 359 25.40 10.34 14.80
N SER A 360 24.42 11.20 14.50
CA SER A 360 24.63 12.40 13.69
C SER A 360 25.21 13.60 14.46
N GLU A 361 25.20 13.57 15.80
CA GLU A 361 25.90 14.56 16.62
C GLU A 361 27.40 14.26 16.69
N THR A 362 27.77 12.99 16.87
CA THR A 362 29.18 12.58 17.03
C THR A 362 29.83 12.11 15.74
N GLY A 363 29.05 11.70 14.75
CA GLY A 363 29.52 11.04 13.53
C GLY A 363 29.95 9.58 13.72
N ALA A 364 29.87 9.04 14.95
CA ALA A 364 30.26 7.66 15.25
C ALA A 364 29.35 6.67 14.51
N VAL A 365 29.95 5.63 13.92
CA VAL A 365 29.24 4.54 13.25
C VAL A 365 29.51 3.26 14.00
N GLU A 366 28.45 2.62 14.45
CA GLU A 366 28.49 1.37 15.21
C GLU A 366 27.81 0.25 14.43
N MET A 367 28.23 -0.99 14.68
CA MET A 367 27.69 -2.19 14.05
C MET A 367 27.03 -3.07 15.11
N HIS A 368 25.80 -3.51 14.84
CA HIS A 368 24.99 -4.30 15.76
C HIS A 368 24.45 -5.55 15.07
N ASP A 369 24.50 -6.69 15.77
CA ASP A 369 23.96 -7.97 15.31
C ASP A 369 22.44 -8.00 15.48
N VAL A 370 21.75 -7.19 14.67
CA VAL A 370 20.29 -7.06 14.64
C VAL A 370 19.76 -7.56 13.31
N ARG A 371 18.80 -8.48 13.37
CA ARG A 371 18.23 -9.17 12.20
C ARG A 371 16.91 -8.56 11.71
N HIS A 372 16.30 -7.67 12.51
CA HIS A 372 14.99 -7.10 12.23
C HIS A 372 14.99 -5.58 12.37
N VAL A 373 14.68 -4.89 11.27
CA VAL A 373 14.55 -3.43 11.19
C VAL A 373 13.16 -3.07 10.70
N PHE A 374 12.44 -2.27 11.49
CA PHE A 374 11.10 -1.81 11.21
C PHE A 374 11.13 -0.33 10.81
N VAL A 375 10.91 -0.04 9.53
CA VAL A 375 10.95 1.33 8.99
C VAL A 375 9.57 1.97 9.11
N MET A 376 9.43 2.88 10.08
CA MET A 376 8.18 3.55 10.46
C MET A 376 8.26 5.07 10.19
N THR A 377 8.91 5.44 9.10
CA THR A 377 9.16 6.85 8.68
C THR A 377 8.00 7.46 7.88
N GLY A 378 6.93 6.69 7.68
CA GLY A 378 5.72 7.10 6.96
C GLY A 378 5.71 6.72 5.48
N ALA A 379 4.67 7.17 4.79
CA ALA A 379 4.49 6.95 3.36
C ALA A 379 4.14 8.28 2.67
N GLU A 380 4.53 8.42 1.41
CA GLU A 380 4.15 9.51 0.54
C GLU A 380 3.12 9.00 -0.48
N PRO A 381 1.90 9.54 -0.49
CA PRO A 381 0.88 9.14 -1.46
C PRO A 381 1.25 9.62 -2.86
N ASN A 382 0.96 8.82 -3.88
CA ASN A 382 1.29 9.15 -5.27
C ASN A 382 0.24 10.09 -5.88
N THR A 383 0.17 11.32 -5.36
CA THR A 383 -0.86 12.33 -5.69
C THR A 383 -0.32 13.51 -6.50
N ARG A 384 0.99 13.64 -6.67
CA ARG A 384 1.63 14.80 -7.34
C ARG A 384 1.06 15.08 -8.75
N TRP A 385 0.76 14.03 -9.51
CA TRP A 385 0.20 14.12 -10.87
C TRP A 385 -1.24 14.70 -10.92
N LEU A 386 -1.93 14.80 -9.79
CA LEU A 386 -3.28 15.36 -9.74
C LEU A 386 -3.32 16.88 -9.89
N GLY A 387 -2.16 17.56 -9.79
CA GLY A 387 -2.04 18.99 -10.12
C GLY A 387 -2.98 19.91 -9.34
N GLY A 388 -3.35 19.55 -8.10
CA GLY A 388 -4.28 20.32 -7.27
C GLY A 388 -5.76 20.17 -7.64
N CYS A 389 -6.13 19.23 -8.53
CA CYS A 389 -7.52 19.02 -8.91
C CYS A 389 -8.44 18.60 -7.77
N VAL A 390 -7.91 17.89 -6.78
CA VAL A 390 -8.66 17.35 -5.63
C VAL A 390 -8.06 17.81 -4.30
N ALA A 391 -8.89 17.91 -3.27
CA ALA A 391 -8.47 18.27 -1.93
C ALA A 391 -7.61 17.17 -1.30
N LEU A 392 -6.46 17.57 -0.74
CA LEU A 392 -5.55 16.70 -0.01
C LEU A 392 -5.55 17.05 1.49
N ASP A 393 -5.15 16.11 2.33
CA ASP A 393 -4.82 16.38 3.74
C ASP A 393 -3.41 17.00 3.88
N GLY A 394 -3.03 17.33 5.13
CA GLY A 394 -1.71 17.91 5.41
C GLY A 394 -0.53 17.00 5.10
N ASN A 395 -0.78 15.70 4.88
CA ASN A 395 0.23 14.70 4.51
C ASN A 395 0.20 14.36 3.01
N GLY A 396 -0.64 15.04 2.21
CA GLY A 396 -0.77 14.85 0.77
C GLY A 396 -1.72 13.73 0.33
N PHE A 397 -2.45 13.09 1.25
CA PHE A 397 -3.40 12.02 0.91
C PHE A 397 -4.72 12.61 0.45
N ILE A 398 -5.42 11.93 -0.47
CA ILE A 398 -6.68 12.42 -1.03
C ILE A 398 -7.79 12.36 0.04
N LYS A 399 -8.48 13.46 0.29
CA LYS A 399 -9.69 13.46 1.14
C LYS A 399 -10.88 12.92 0.37
N THR A 400 -11.68 12.08 1.00
CA THR A 400 -12.86 11.43 0.39
C THR A 400 -14.05 11.46 1.32
N GLY A 401 -15.25 11.53 0.75
CA GLY A 401 -16.53 11.33 1.46
C GLY A 401 -16.59 12.07 2.80
N PRO A 402 -16.68 11.37 3.95
CA PRO A 402 -16.79 11.98 5.27
C PRO A 402 -15.64 12.94 5.65
N ASP A 403 -14.45 12.78 5.07
CA ASP A 403 -13.29 13.64 5.36
C ASP A 403 -13.37 15.01 4.67
N LEU A 404 -14.36 15.20 3.79
CA LEU A 404 -14.63 16.46 3.09
C LEU A 404 -15.61 17.30 3.90
N THR A 405 -15.08 18.17 4.76
CA THR A 405 -15.88 19.13 5.53
C THR A 405 -16.57 20.14 4.62
N LYS A 406 -17.60 20.83 5.14
CA LYS A 406 -18.33 21.88 4.39
C LYS A 406 -17.39 22.96 3.84
N ASP A 407 -16.42 23.39 4.64
CA ASP A 407 -15.45 24.42 4.22
C ASP A 407 -14.54 23.92 3.09
N VAL A 408 -14.12 22.66 3.14
CA VAL A 408 -13.31 22.03 2.07
C VAL A 408 -14.13 21.95 0.77
N LEU A 409 -15.40 21.55 0.86
CA LEU A 409 -16.28 21.46 -0.31
C LEU A 409 -16.61 22.84 -0.90
N ALA A 410 -16.83 23.84 -0.05
CA ALA A 410 -17.04 25.22 -0.48
C ALA A 410 -15.79 25.76 -1.21
N ALA A 411 -14.60 25.58 -0.65
CA ALA A 411 -13.34 25.98 -1.27
C ALA A 411 -13.07 25.25 -2.60
N ALA A 412 -13.47 23.97 -2.71
CA ALA A 412 -13.35 23.20 -3.94
C ALA A 412 -14.39 23.58 -5.02
N GLY A 413 -15.44 24.33 -4.65
CA GLY A 413 -16.56 24.66 -5.53
C GLY A 413 -17.41 23.43 -5.85
N TRP A 414 -17.77 22.63 -4.85
CA TRP A 414 -18.63 21.46 -5.02
C TRP A 414 -19.99 21.86 -5.64
N PRO A 415 -20.35 21.37 -6.84
CA PRO A 415 -21.47 21.92 -7.61
C PRO A 415 -22.80 21.22 -7.36
N LEU A 416 -22.82 20.10 -6.64
CA LEU A 416 -24.01 19.26 -6.47
C LEU A 416 -24.72 19.53 -5.14
N SER A 417 -26.04 19.41 -5.14
CA SER A 417 -26.86 19.54 -3.92
C SER A 417 -26.67 18.38 -2.95
N ARG A 418 -26.31 17.20 -3.45
CA ARG A 418 -25.96 16.04 -2.62
C ARG A 418 -24.55 16.16 -2.04
N PRO A 419 -24.29 15.57 -0.87
CA PRO A 419 -22.92 15.40 -0.38
C PRO A 419 -22.12 14.42 -1.27
N PRO A 420 -20.77 14.44 -1.18
CA PRO A 420 -19.94 13.43 -1.82
C PRO A 420 -20.26 12.01 -1.33
N TYR A 421 -20.16 11.02 -2.22
CA TYR A 421 -20.22 9.61 -1.83
C TYR A 421 -18.97 9.18 -1.01
N LEU A 422 -19.03 8.02 -0.35
CA LEU A 422 -18.02 7.55 0.63
C LEU A 422 -16.56 7.65 0.15
N LEU A 423 -16.31 7.37 -1.12
CA LEU A 423 -14.97 7.35 -1.73
C LEU A 423 -14.79 8.46 -2.78
N GLU A 424 -15.79 9.33 -2.93
CA GLU A 424 -15.75 10.44 -3.86
C GLU A 424 -14.89 11.57 -3.28
N THR A 425 -14.06 12.16 -4.13
CA THR A 425 -13.16 13.25 -3.77
C THR A 425 -13.90 14.58 -3.72
N SER A 426 -13.19 15.69 -3.57
CA SER A 426 -13.76 17.04 -3.69
C SER A 426 -14.21 17.41 -5.12
N ARG A 427 -14.15 16.47 -6.07
CA ARG A 427 -14.63 16.62 -7.45
C ARG A 427 -15.63 15.51 -7.79
N PRO A 428 -16.86 15.84 -8.23
CA PRO A 428 -17.87 14.84 -8.55
C PRO A 428 -17.41 13.84 -9.61
N GLY A 429 -17.61 12.55 -9.38
CA GLY A 429 -17.18 11.49 -10.30
C GLY A 429 -15.68 11.17 -10.31
N ILE A 430 -14.88 11.85 -9.48
CA ILE A 430 -13.51 11.42 -9.17
C ILE A 430 -13.55 10.73 -7.80
N PHE A 431 -13.10 9.48 -7.76
CA PHE A 431 -13.01 8.65 -6.57
C PHE A 431 -11.55 8.33 -6.23
N ALA A 432 -11.26 8.04 -4.97
CA ALA A 432 -9.95 7.57 -4.54
C ALA A 432 -10.08 6.32 -3.66
N VAL A 433 -9.22 5.33 -3.91
CA VAL A 433 -9.27 4.02 -3.23
C VAL A 433 -7.89 3.53 -2.83
N GLY A 434 -7.83 2.75 -1.76
CA GLY A 434 -6.61 2.16 -1.24
C GLY A 434 -5.68 3.21 -0.63
N ASP A 435 -4.37 2.95 -0.69
CA ASP A 435 -3.40 3.68 0.15
C ASP A 435 -3.21 5.16 -0.23
N VAL A 436 -3.79 5.63 -1.34
CA VAL A 436 -3.68 7.04 -1.78
C VAL A 436 -4.59 7.99 -0.99
N ARG A 437 -5.68 7.50 -0.41
CA ARG A 437 -6.66 8.33 0.31
C ARG A 437 -6.34 8.45 1.80
N ALA A 438 -6.79 9.53 2.42
CA ALA A 438 -6.69 9.74 3.86
C ALA A 438 -7.52 8.68 4.59
N GLY A 439 -7.09 8.24 5.78
CA GLY A 439 -7.83 7.25 6.59
C GLY A 439 -7.91 5.84 5.99
N ASN A 440 -7.00 5.47 5.08
CA ASN A 440 -6.92 4.11 4.54
C ASN A 440 -6.40 3.10 5.58
N GLN A 441 -6.76 1.82 5.40
CA GLN A 441 -6.36 0.74 6.33
C GLN A 441 -5.04 0.03 5.98
N LYS A 442 -4.32 0.45 4.93
CA LYS A 442 -3.04 -0.15 4.46
C LYS A 442 -3.06 -1.68 4.36
N ARG A 443 -4.14 -2.23 3.78
CA ARG A 443 -4.34 -3.68 3.60
C ARG A 443 -4.85 -3.97 2.20
N VAL A 444 -4.33 -5.02 1.57
CA VAL A 444 -4.74 -5.44 0.22
C VAL A 444 -6.24 -5.73 0.15
N ALA A 445 -6.80 -6.47 1.11
CA ALA A 445 -8.23 -6.78 1.13
C ALA A 445 -9.12 -5.53 1.27
N ALA A 446 -8.71 -4.56 2.08
CA ALA A 446 -9.43 -3.30 2.24
C ALA A 446 -9.39 -2.48 0.93
N ALA A 447 -8.22 -2.35 0.30
CA ALA A 447 -8.08 -1.65 -0.97
C ALA A 447 -8.93 -2.28 -2.09
N VAL A 448 -8.98 -3.62 -2.16
CA VAL A 448 -9.85 -4.34 -3.11
C VAL A 448 -11.33 -4.06 -2.83
N GLY A 449 -11.76 -4.11 -1.56
CA GLY A 449 -13.13 -3.80 -1.17
C GLY A 449 -13.54 -2.35 -1.48
N GLU A 450 -12.65 -1.40 -1.26
CA GLU A 450 -12.85 0.01 -1.65
C GLU A 450 -12.98 0.16 -3.16
N GLY A 451 -12.16 -0.54 -3.94
CA GLY A 451 -12.28 -0.59 -5.41
C GLY A 451 -13.68 -1.03 -5.86
N SER A 452 -14.18 -2.14 -5.32
CA SER A 452 -15.54 -2.63 -5.60
C SER A 452 -16.61 -1.62 -5.19
N THR A 453 -16.45 -0.98 -4.03
CA THR A 453 -17.37 0.05 -3.53
C THR A 453 -17.40 1.28 -4.43
N ALA A 454 -16.24 1.73 -4.92
CA ALA A 454 -16.15 2.88 -5.80
C ALA A 454 -16.85 2.63 -7.15
N VAL A 455 -16.76 1.42 -7.71
CA VAL A 455 -17.48 1.08 -8.97
C VAL A 455 -18.99 1.21 -8.82
N ALA A 456 -19.56 0.80 -7.68
CA ALA A 456 -20.99 0.98 -7.41
C ALA A 456 -21.41 2.46 -7.41
N PHE A 457 -20.57 3.35 -6.87
CA PHE A 457 -20.83 4.80 -6.91
C PHE A 457 -20.56 5.43 -8.28
N VAL A 458 -19.61 4.91 -9.06
CA VAL A 458 -19.42 5.32 -10.47
C VAL A 458 -20.71 5.11 -11.25
N HIS A 459 -21.41 4.00 -11.06
CA HIS A 459 -22.72 3.78 -11.68
C HIS A 459 -23.79 4.80 -11.27
N GLN A 460 -23.74 5.32 -10.04
CA GLN A 460 -24.68 6.35 -9.58
C GLN A 460 -24.36 7.69 -10.24
N VAL A 461 -23.09 8.11 -10.22
CA VAL A 461 -22.66 9.38 -10.83
C VAL A 461 -22.88 9.38 -12.35
N LEU A 462 -22.71 8.24 -13.03
CA LEU A 462 -22.94 8.18 -14.48
C LEU A 462 -24.43 8.28 -14.90
N LYS A 463 -25.36 8.18 -13.94
CA LYS A 463 -26.80 8.38 -14.15
C LYS A 463 -27.25 9.83 -13.92
N GLU A 464 -26.42 10.63 -13.25
CA GLU A 464 -26.55 12.09 -13.14
C GLU A 464 -26.20 12.75 -14.47
#